data_AF-A0A6P8P6Y8-F1
#
_entry.id   AF-A0A6P8P6Y8-F1
#
_cell.length_a   1.000
_cell.length_b   1.000
_cell.length_c   1.000
_cell.angle_alpha   90.00
_cell.angle_beta   90.00
_cell.angle_gamma   90.00
#
_symmetry.space_group_name_H-M   'P 1'
#
loop_
_entity.id
_entity.type
_entity.pdbx_description
1 polymer ?
#
loop_
_entity_poly.entity_id
_entity_poly.type
_entity_poly.pdbx_seq_one_letter_code
_entity_poly.pdbx_strand_id
1 'polypeptide(L)'
;MFTTKNVTGDQRMESCVTSIQMNLFVHFALIPAVLITLFLSYLQRRTRPHIIDDKLPLEQRFGITVPVNFLSSYSNRWSYSAAWGATASTMFLLFFDEYSNYFDFSAPPWARAFVYLLSALEVGMDYYPFFACLATTHKLIGSVLGFLYALSWFCVQVVDLFQCPKNSPDSWMTYNKLMPLPSLICSLFLMGRFIHIFVKRMVACRRAEHIEEEEPFLVHHQFNHVKLLLRRKCDRDDMKKLSILQRIYNWDPNFKFPLRMIITVVLCLICLYNFILADFYLSPKAMKKLHSWILRTVNLSHVNSTNRILFILKDTWFYSTFPAVLYCVIYIFHLLACYRKQMRALWEGKMKFIPLKRTPAIVAASIRYTGNQVAYLMWGYLVLHILHFLFGLLITFWLVLPIKEGRGMQVLQGFGYTLLGIVLLLLVIVVQVVAAQFFFLQDKISPSDRNKPLAINNRRAFHNFSYFFMFYSVILGFGICLLRLILSLLLGSWFLAKIDRSLFPRGYERIDVGYCTWIGMLRMDLHHTHPVVLVFCHLLIQERDVKRQQKASEVTTPTDFLQVGKKQRCSAKWQLMYTLLNNPQLIMDRKQSNSLFPVGQEALECQILSTVHVRNRKQCVQNKE
;
A
#
# COMPACT_ATOMS: atom_id res chain seq x y z
N MET A 1 55.50 55.02 -5.91
CA MET A 1 56.37 55.02 -4.71
C MET A 1 55.51 55.47 -3.55
N PHE A 2 55.05 54.51 -2.73
CA PHE A 2 54.49 54.56 -1.35
C PHE A 2 53.45 55.67 -1.00
N THR A 3 52.28 55.43 -0.37
CA THR A 3 51.93 54.50 0.72
C THR A 3 50.39 54.41 0.94
N THR A 4 49.89 53.18 0.98
CA THR A 4 48.90 52.56 1.89
C THR A 4 47.87 53.39 2.69
N LYS A 5 46.58 52.98 2.60
CA LYS A 5 45.71 52.74 3.79
C LYS A 5 44.51 51.80 3.49
N ASN A 6 44.62 50.62 4.09
CA ASN A 6 43.60 49.79 4.75
C ASN A 6 42.34 49.32 3.98
N VAL A 7 42.48 48.12 3.42
CA VAL A 7 41.39 47.16 3.19
C VAL A 7 40.80 46.74 4.53
N THR A 8 39.55 47.10 4.78
CA THR A 8 38.65 46.33 5.64
C THR A 8 37.65 45.65 4.72
N GLY A 9 37.83 44.34 4.53
CA GLY A 9 36.95 43.51 3.73
C GLY A 9 35.64 43.32 4.49
N ASP A 10 34.64 44.11 4.12
CA ASP A 10 33.27 43.89 4.54
C ASP A 10 32.74 42.62 3.85
N GLN A 11 32.45 41.59 4.64
CA GLN A 11 31.85 40.35 4.17
C GLN A 11 30.42 40.64 3.68
N ARG A 12 30.26 40.92 2.39
CA ARG A 12 28.95 40.90 1.73
C ARG A 12 28.39 39.48 1.78
N MET A 13 27.49 39.24 2.74
CA MET A 13 26.54 38.15 2.70
C MET A 13 25.53 38.47 1.58
N GLU A 14 25.86 38.17 0.33
CA GLU A 14 24.92 38.29 -0.80
C GLU A 14 23.74 37.34 -0.56
N SER A 15 22.62 37.92 -0.14
CA SER A 15 21.32 37.26 -0.13
C SER A 15 20.94 36.88 -1.55
N CYS A 16 21.00 35.60 -1.88
CA CYS A 16 20.52 35.11 -3.18
C CYS A 16 19.02 35.40 -3.31
N VAL A 17 18.67 36.41 -4.12
CA VAL A 17 17.28 36.70 -4.47
C VAL A 17 16.86 35.63 -5.48
N THR A 18 16.06 34.67 -5.04
CA THR A 18 15.47 33.66 -5.93
C THR A 18 14.61 34.36 -6.99
N SER A 19 14.96 34.21 -8.27
CA SER A 19 14.18 34.78 -9.38
C SER A 19 12.79 34.14 -9.50
N ILE A 20 12.64 32.89 -9.05
CA ILE A 20 11.36 32.16 -9.03
C ILE A 20 11.10 31.67 -7.60
N GLN A 21 10.01 32.13 -6.98
CA GLN A 21 9.52 31.57 -5.73
C GLN A 21 8.65 30.34 -6.05
N MET A 22 9.07 29.15 -5.63
CA MET A 22 8.32 27.91 -5.90
C MET A 22 6.87 27.97 -5.42
N ASN A 23 6.62 28.60 -4.27
CA ASN A 23 5.28 28.82 -3.73
C ASN A 23 4.40 29.61 -4.71
N LEU A 24 4.92 30.71 -5.24
CA LEU A 24 4.20 31.53 -6.22
C LEU A 24 3.96 30.76 -7.54
N PHE A 25 4.92 29.93 -7.95
CA PHE A 25 4.78 29.10 -9.15
C PHE A 25 3.66 28.07 -9.01
N VAL A 26 3.54 27.39 -7.87
CA VAL A 26 2.47 26.41 -7.63
C VAL A 26 1.10 27.08 -7.75
N HIS A 27 0.91 28.25 -7.14
CA HIS A 27 -0.31 29.04 -7.25
C HIS A 27 -0.65 29.41 -8.70
N PHE A 28 0.35 29.88 -9.47
CA PHE A 28 0.12 30.23 -10.87
C PHE A 28 -0.09 29.00 -11.76
N ALA A 29 0.45 27.84 -11.39
CA ALA A 29 0.25 26.57 -12.09
C ALA A 29 -1.19 26.05 -11.99
N LEU A 30 -1.97 26.53 -11.01
CA LEU A 30 -3.40 26.22 -10.88
C LEU A 30 -4.20 26.66 -12.12
N ILE A 31 -3.87 27.83 -12.69
CA ILE A 31 -4.57 28.38 -13.86
C ILE A 31 -4.46 27.42 -15.07
N PRO A 32 -3.26 27.06 -15.57
CA PRO A 32 -3.14 26.11 -16.66
C PRO A 32 -3.67 24.72 -16.29
N ALA A 33 -3.57 24.28 -15.03
CA ALA A 33 -4.13 23.00 -14.61
C ALA A 33 -5.65 22.95 -14.75
N VAL A 34 -6.36 23.98 -14.29
CA VAL A 34 -7.82 24.11 -14.45
C VAL A 34 -8.20 24.21 -15.93
N LEU A 35 -7.46 24.97 -16.74
CA LEU A 35 -7.74 25.09 -18.17
C LEU A 35 -7.58 23.77 -18.92
N ILE A 36 -6.49 23.03 -18.67
CA ILE A 36 -6.26 21.72 -19.31
C ILE A 36 -7.35 20.72 -18.91
N THR A 37 -7.73 20.70 -17.63
CA THR A 37 -8.77 19.77 -17.15
C THR A 37 -10.16 20.09 -17.69
N LEU A 38 -10.52 21.37 -17.78
CA LEU A 38 -11.76 21.81 -18.43
C LEU A 38 -11.76 21.46 -19.92
N PHE A 39 -10.64 21.65 -20.62
CA PHE A 39 -10.51 21.30 -22.02
C PHE A 39 -10.66 19.79 -22.25
N LEU A 40 -10.02 18.95 -21.42
CA LEU A 40 -10.19 17.49 -21.48
C LEU A 40 -11.61 17.06 -21.12
N SER A 41 -12.25 17.74 -20.16
CA SER A 41 -13.66 17.52 -19.80
C SER A 41 -14.60 17.82 -20.96
N TYR A 42 -14.38 18.93 -21.68
CA TYR A 42 -15.13 19.28 -22.88
C TYR A 42 -15.01 18.23 -23.99
N LEU A 43 -13.81 17.67 -24.20
CA LEU A 43 -13.57 16.60 -25.18
C LEU A 43 -14.27 15.29 -24.79
N GLN A 44 -14.47 15.04 -23.50
CA GLN A 44 -15.11 13.83 -23.02
C GLN A 44 -16.64 13.95 -23.08
N ARG A 45 -17.29 12.99 -23.75
CA ARG A 45 -18.75 12.90 -23.78
C ARG A 45 -19.28 12.17 -22.55
N ARG A 46 -20.38 12.66 -21.98
CA ARG A 46 -21.13 12.02 -20.90
C ARG A 46 -21.90 10.82 -21.45
N THR A 47 -21.88 9.71 -20.71
CA THR A 47 -22.67 8.51 -21.05
C THR A 47 -24.15 8.66 -20.72
N ARG A 48 -24.52 9.65 -19.91
CA ARG A 48 -25.91 9.97 -19.55
C ARG A 48 -26.16 11.47 -19.75
N PRO A 49 -27.26 11.88 -20.40
CA PRO A 49 -27.64 13.28 -20.50
C PRO A 49 -27.98 13.85 -19.12
N HIS A 50 -27.62 15.12 -18.88
CA HIS A 50 -27.98 15.85 -17.68
C HIS A 50 -29.10 16.84 -17.99
N ILE A 51 -29.90 17.21 -16.98
CA ILE A 51 -30.98 18.23 -17.08
C ILE A 51 -30.47 19.60 -17.61
N ILE A 52 -29.16 19.82 -17.59
CA ILE A 52 -28.53 21.06 -18.09
C ILE A 52 -28.40 21.03 -19.62
N ASP A 53 -28.31 19.84 -20.23
CA ASP A 53 -28.25 19.67 -21.69
C ASP A 53 -29.57 20.08 -22.36
N ASP A 54 -30.68 20.12 -21.61
CA ASP A 54 -31.99 20.57 -22.11
C ASP A 54 -32.08 22.12 -22.18
N LYS A 55 -31.24 22.84 -21.42
CA LYS A 55 -31.23 24.32 -21.36
C LYS A 55 -30.11 24.98 -22.15
N LEU A 56 -29.01 24.26 -22.38
CA LEU A 56 -27.85 24.72 -23.12
C LEU A 56 -27.49 23.63 -24.15
N PRO A 57 -27.25 23.97 -25.43
CA PRO A 57 -26.95 23.00 -26.49
C PRO A 57 -25.51 22.46 -26.35
N LEU A 58 -25.24 21.75 -25.26
CA LEU A 58 -23.92 21.27 -24.88
C LEU A 58 -23.60 19.87 -25.46
N GLU A 59 -24.46 19.28 -26.29
CA GLU A 59 -24.25 17.98 -26.95
C GLU A 59 -23.66 16.87 -26.03
N GLN A 60 -24.06 16.84 -24.74
CA GLN A 60 -23.54 15.92 -23.73
C GLN A 60 -22.02 16.03 -23.47
N ARG A 61 -21.38 17.14 -23.83
CA ARG A 61 -19.97 17.47 -23.52
C ARG A 61 -19.82 17.82 -22.03
N PHE A 62 -18.58 17.95 -21.55
CA PHE A 62 -18.24 18.07 -20.11
C PHE A 62 -18.45 16.76 -19.32
N GLY A 63 -17.81 15.70 -19.79
CA GLY A 63 -17.66 14.47 -19.02
C GLY A 63 -16.68 14.64 -17.87
N ILE A 64 -16.98 14.04 -16.71
CA ILE A 64 -16.01 13.96 -15.61
C ILE A 64 -14.80 13.18 -16.11
N THR A 65 -13.67 13.88 -16.22
CA THR A 65 -12.38 13.24 -16.51
C THR A 65 -12.01 12.39 -15.32
N VAL A 66 -11.85 11.09 -15.51
CA VAL A 66 -11.40 10.21 -14.42
C VAL A 66 -9.87 10.23 -14.46
N PRO A 67 -9.18 10.79 -13.46
CA PRO A 67 -7.72 10.96 -13.53
C PRO A 67 -7.01 9.60 -13.42
N VAL A 68 -7.52 8.72 -12.56
CA VAL A 68 -6.97 7.39 -12.32
C VAL A 68 -8.08 6.42 -11.99
N ASN A 69 -8.12 5.29 -12.69
CA ASN A 69 -8.98 4.18 -12.30
C ASN A 69 -8.28 3.27 -11.28
N PHE A 70 -8.47 3.57 -10.00
CA PHE A 70 -7.87 2.84 -8.88
C PHE A 70 -8.41 1.43 -8.65
N LEU A 71 -9.49 1.01 -9.33
CA LEU A 71 -10.22 -0.23 -9.04
C LEU A 71 -9.94 -1.34 -10.05
N SER A 72 -9.90 -1.03 -11.35
CA SER A 72 -9.83 -2.07 -12.39
C SER A 72 -8.70 -1.90 -13.41
N SER A 73 -7.92 -0.82 -13.36
CA SER A 73 -6.88 -0.61 -14.36
C SER A 73 -5.61 -1.41 -14.05
N TYR A 74 -5.22 -2.24 -15.03
CA TYR A 74 -3.94 -2.93 -15.06
C TYR A 74 -2.99 -2.35 -16.14
N SER A 75 -3.42 -1.29 -16.84
CA SER A 75 -2.70 -0.66 -17.95
C SER A 75 -1.85 0.52 -17.45
N ASN A 76 -0.75 0.84 -18.14
CA ASN A 76 0.14 2.01 -17.88
C ASN A 76 0.54 2.25 -16.40
N ARG A 77 0.67 1.19 -15.59
CA ARG A 77 0.87 1.27 -14.12
C ARG A 77 2.09 2.09 -13.69
N TRP A 78 3.20 1.92 -14.41
CA TRP A 78 4.44 2.63 -14.12
C TRP A 78 4.35 4.13 -14.43
N SER A 79 3.58 4.51 -15.45
CA SER A 79 3.36 5.91 -15.80
C SER A 79 2.58 6.65 -14.72
N TYR A 80 1.50 6.05 -14.23
CA TYR A 80 0.75 6.59 -13.10
C TYR A 80 1.58 6.63 -11.81
N SER A 81 2.42 5.62 -11.59
CA SER A 81 3.31 5.61 -10.41
C SER A 81 4.38 6.70 -10.49
N ALA A 82 4.91 6.99 -11.68
CA ALA A 82 5.82 8.11 -11.91
C ALA A 82 5.11 9.46 -11.72
N ALA A 83 3.84 9.60 -12.14
CA ALA A 83 3.06 10.81 -11.87
C ALA A 83 2.91 11.08 -10.37
N TRP A 84 2.56 10.05 -9.58
CA TRP A 84 2.57 10.15 -8.12
C TRP A 84 3.98 10.40 -7.55
N GLY A 85 5.02 9.83 -8.15
CA GLY A 85 6.41 10.10 -7.76
C GLY A 85 6.84 11.56 -8.00
N ALA A 86 6.37 12.18 -9.08
CA ALA A 86 6.59 13.60 -9.36
C ALA A 86 5.93 14.52 -8.32
N THR A 87 4.77 14.10 -7.77
CA THR A 87 4.06 14.83 -6.69
C THR A 87 4.66 14.63 -5.30
N ALA A 88 5.49 13.60 -5.10
CA ALA A 88 5.83 13.14 -3.76
C ALA A 88 6.71 14.13 -2.96
N SER A 89 7.57 14.91 -3.64
CA SER A 89 8.43 15.91 -3.00
C SER A 89 7.63 17.11 -2.51
N THR A 90 6.68 17.62 -3.29
CA THR A 90 5.78 18.71 -2.89
C THR A 90 4.80 18.27 -1.81
N MET A 91 4.26 17.04 -1.89
CA MET A 91 3.48 16.45 -0.80
C MET A 91 4.28 16.34 0.50
N PHE A 92 5.56 15.98 0.41
CA PHE A 92 6.44 15.89 1.58
C PHE A 92 6.67 17.27 2.22
N LEU A 93 6.90 18.30 1.40
CA LEU A 93 7.07 19.66 1.89
C LEU A 93 5.80 20.23 2.54
N LEU A 94 4.61 19.82 2.10
CA LEU A 94 3.34 20.26 2.69
C LEU A 94 3.21 19.83 4.17
N PHE A 95 3.93 18.79 4.61
CA PHE A 95 3.99 18.40 6.03
C PHE A 95 4.89 19.29 6.87
N PHE A 96 5.81 20.04 6.26
CA PHE A 96 6.70 20.97 6.96
C PHE A 96 6.15 22.39 6.80
N ASP A 97 6.30 23.20 7.86
CA ASP A 97 5.70 24.53 8.02
C ASP A 97 6.18 25.59 6.99
N GLU A 98 6.91 25.17 5.95
CA GLU A 98 7.42 26.02 4.87
C GLU A 98 6.31 26.42 3.88
N TYR A 99 5.20 25.66 3.83
CA TYR A 99 4.03 25.93 2.98
C TYR A 99 2.86 26.64 3.71
N SER A 100 2.96 26.94 5.02
CA SER A 100 1.84 27.56 5.75
C SER A 100 1.71 29.07 5.50
N ASN A 101 2.79 29.74 5.08
CA ASN A 101 2.81 31.16 4.69
C ASN A 101 2.39 31.38 3.23
N TYR A 102 1.66 30.44 2.64
CA TYR A 102 1.34 30.42 1.21
C TYR A 102 0.18 31.35 0.84
N PHE A 103 -0.86 31.39 1.69
CA PHE A 103 -1.80 32.50 1.70
C PHE A 103 -1.20 33.56 2.62
N ASP A 104 -0.88 34.75 2.12
CA ASP A 104 -0.40 35.92 2.89
C ASP A 104 -1.46 36.45 3.91
N PHE A 105 -2.30 35.57 4.45
CA PHE A 105 -3.32 35.83 5.44
C PHE A 105 -2.95 35.13 6.75
N SER A 106 -2.84 35.91 7.83
CA SER A 106 -2.63 35.38 9.19
C SER A 106 -3.90 34.68 9.69
N ALA A 107 -4.10 33.43 9.31
CA ALA A 107 -5.23 32.64 9.77
C ALA A 107 -5.10 32.35 11.29
N PRO A 108 -6.20 32.48 12.06
CA PRO A 108 -6.19 32.11 13.48
C PRO A 108 -5.87 30.62 13.67
N PRO A 109 -5.36 30.20 14.84
CA PRO A 109 -4.85 28.83 15.06
C PRO A 109 -5.84 27.70 14.72
N TRP A 110 -7.13 27.91 14.97
CA TRP A 110 -8.19 26.95 14.65
C TRP A 110 -8.47 26.85 13.13
N ALA A 111 -8.24 27.92 12.38
CA ALA A 111 -8.47 27.97 10.93
C ALA A 111 -7.32 27.37 10.13
N ARG A 112 -6.13 27.18 10.72
CA ARG A 112 -4.97 26.56 10.07
C ARG A 112 -5.27 25.19 9.49
N ALA A 113 -6.12 24.40 10.14
CA ALA A 113 -6.54 23.08 9.64
C ALA A 113 -7.27 23.16 8.29
N PHE A 114 -8.11 24.17 8.11
CA PHE A 114 -8.82 24.41 6.84
C PHE A 114 -7.85 24.90 5.75
N VAL A 115 -6.87 25.72 6.12
CA VAL A 115 -5.82 26.15 5.19
C VAL A 115 -5.02 24.95 4.69
N TYR A 116 -4.59 24.03 5.57
CA TYR A 116 -3.88 22.82 5.13
C TYR A 116 -4.73 21.92 4.23
N LEU A 117 -6.03 21.81 4.50
CA LEU A 117 -6.94 21.07 3.62
C LEU A 117 -7.05 21.74 2.24
N LEU A 118 -7.19 23.07 2.20
CA LEU A 118 -7.28 23.82 0.96
C LEU A 118 -5.98 23.73 0.14
N SER A 119 -4.81 23.89 0.78
CA SER A 119 -3.51 23.72 0.14
C SER A 119 -3.33 22.30 -0.41
N ALA A 120 -3.78 21.27 0.31
CA ALA A 120 -3.74 19.90 -0.19
C ALA A 120 -4.65 19.67 -1.41
N LEU A 121 -5.82 20.33 -1.45
CA LEU A 121 -6.72 20.30 -2.60
C LEU A 121 -6.13 21.04 -3.80
N GLU A 122 -5.51 22.18 -3.57
CA GLU A 122 -4.83 22.97 -4.60
C GLU A 122 -3.69 22.18 -5.25
N VAL A 123 -2.75 21.65 -4.45
CA VAL A 123 -1.68 20.79 -4.94
C VAL A 123 -2.24 19.57 -5.67
N GLY A 124 -3.33 18.98 -5.16
CA GLY A 124 -4.02 17.89 -5.83
C GLY A 124 -4.54 18.25 -7.22
N MET A 125 -5.02 19.49 -7.39
CA MET A 125 -5.50 20.03 -8.67
C MET A 125 -4.34 20.38 -9.61
N ASP A 126 -3.25 20.95 -9.11
CA ASP A 126 -2.08 21.32 -9.91
C ASP A 126 -1.45 20.12 -10.61
N TYR A 127 -1.41 18.97 -9.94
CA TYR A 127 -0.89 17.74 -10.50
C TYR A 127 -1.92 16.89 -11.24
N TYR A 128 -3.21 17.24 -11.16
CA TYR A 128 -4.30 16.54 -11.83
C TYR A 128 -4.10 16.39 -13.35
N PRO A 129 -3.61 17.40 -14.11
CA PRO A 129 -3.37 17.28 -15.54
C PRO A 129 -2.45 16.11 -15.92
N PHE A 130 -1.45 15.77 -15.11
CA PHE A 130 -0.58 14.62 -15.40
C PHE A 130 -1.39 13.32 -15.48
N PHE A 131 -2.34 13.14 -14.57
CA PHE A 131 -3.20 11.97 -14.52
C PHE A 131 -4.26 12.01 -15.63
N ALA A 132 -4.94 13.15 -15.80
CA ALA A 132 -5.98 13.32 -16.81
C ALA A 132 -5.45 13.12 -18.25
N CYS A 133 -4.26 13.63 -18.55
CA CYS A 133 -3.59 13.46 -19.85
C CYS A 133 -3.17 12.01 -20.13
N LEU A 134 -2.89 11.21 -19.09
CA LEU A 134 -2.62 9.77 -19.23
C LEU A 134 -3.89 8.94 -19.41
N ALA A 135 -5.00 9.37 -18.81
CA ALA A 135 -6.27 8.65 -18.80
C ALA A 135 -7.19 8.95 -19.98
N THR A 136 -7.02 10.09 -20.66
CA THR A 136 -7.92 10.53 -21.74
C THR A 136 -8.03 9.53 -22.89
N THR A 137 -9.23 9.45 -23.47
CA THR A 137 -9.52 8.66 -24.69
C THR A 137 -8.77 9.25 -25.89
N HIS A 138 -8.68 10.58 -25.97
CA HIS A 138 -7.98 11.30 -27.04
C HIS A 138 -6.47 11.39 -26.75
N LYS A 139 -5.79 10.24 -26.86
CA LYS A 139 -4.37 10.10 -26.47
C LYS A 139 -3.40 11.04 -27.19
N LEU A 140 -3.69 11.48 -28.42
CA LEU A 140 -2.86 12.45 -29.14
C LEU A 140 -2.85 13.80 -28.44
N ILE A 141 -4.03 14.39 -28.23
CA ILE A 141 -4.21 15.68 -27.55
C ILE A 141 -3.67 15.60 -26.11
N GLY A 142 -4.02 14.53 -25.39
CA GLY A 142 -3.50 14.29 -24.04
C GLY A 142 -1.98 14.20 -23.98
N SER A 143 -1.34 13.57 -24.97
CA SER A 143 0.13 13.46 -25.00
C SER A 143 0.84 14.80 -25.22
N VAL A 144 0.30 15.67 -26.08
CA VAL A 144 0.88 17.01 -26.34
C VAL A 144 0.71 17.91 -25.12
N LEU A 145 -0.51 18.01 -24.58
CA LEU A 145 -0.79 18.82 -23.39
C LEU A 145 -0.01 18.33 -22.16
N GLY A 146 0.02 17.01 -21.94
CA GLY A 146 0.78 16.39 -20.85
C GLY A 146 2.28 16.61 -20.98
N PHE A 147 2.84 16.55 -22.19
CA PHE A 147 4.27 16.81 -22.43
C PHE A 147 4.62 18.28 -22.15
N LEU A 148 3.87 19.23 -22.69
CA LEU A 148 4.12 20.66 -22.47
C LEU A 148 4.03 21.01 -20.97
N TYR A 149 3.03 20.46 -20.27
CA TYR A 149 2.88 20.65 -18.85
C TYR A 149 4.04 20.04 -18.07
N ALA A 150 4.42 18.79 -18.35
CA ALA A 150 5.54 18.12 -17.69
C ALA A 150 6.89 18.82 -17.94
N LEU A 151 7.10 19.33 -19.16
CA LEU A 151 8.26 20.12 -19.52
C LEU A 151 8.33 21.42 -18.71
N SER A 152 7.22 22.14 -18.55
CA SER A 152 7.18 23.37 -17.77
C SER A 152 7.59 23.13 -16.30
N TRP A 153 7.02 22.10 -15.66
CA TRP A 153 7.39 21.70 -14.30
C TRP A 153 8.85 21.27 -14.19
N PHE A 154 9.35 20.49 -15.15
CA PHE A 154 10.74 20.06 -15.17
C PHE A 154 11.69 21.26 -15.29
N CYS A 155 11.44 22.18 -16.22
CA CYS A 155 12.25 23.39 -16.40
C CYS A 155 12.30 24.23 -15.13
N VAL A 156 11.15 24.48 -14.49
CA VAL A 156 11.11 25.28 -13.25
C VAL A 156 11.85 24.59 -12.10
N GLN A 157 11.67 23.28 -11.92
CA GLN A 157 12.40 22.53 -10.88
C GLN A 157 13.91 22.52 -11.13
N VAL A 158 14.36 22.44 -12.38
CA VAL A 158 15.78 22.50 -12.74
C VAL A 158 16.34 23.91 -12.49
N VAL A 159 15.59 24.95 -12.85
CA VAL A 159 16.00 26.34 -12.63
C VAL A 159 16.13 26.64 -11.13
N ASP A 160 15.17 26.22 -10.31
CA ASP A 160 15.22 26.35 -8.84
C ASP A 160 16.44 25.63 -8.24
N LEU A 161 16.81 24.46 -8.78
CA LEU A 161 17.99 23.69 -8.34
C LEU A 161 19.32 24.45 -8.55
N PHE A 162 19.41 25.25 -9.61
CA PHE A 162 20.65 25.95 -9.99
C PHE A 162 20.71 27.40 -9.51
N GLN A 163 19.57 28.05 -9.25
CA GLN A 163 19.53 29.50 -8.98
C GLN A 163 20.06 29.92 -7.59
N CYS A 164 20.02 29.08 -6.55
CA CYS A 164 20.57 29.46 -5.24
C CYS A 164 21.30 28.31 -4.50
N PRO A 165 22.65 28.34 -4.41
CA PRO A 165 23.38 27.51 -3.46
C PRO A 165 23.20 28.08 -2.04
N LYS A 166 22.15 27.62 -1.34
CA LYS A 166 21.96 27.92 0.09
C LYS A 166 23.05 27.20 0.93
N ASN A 167 24.16 27.91 1.15
CA ASN A 167 25.23 27.72 2.13
C ASN A 167 26.32 26.62 1.89
N SER A 168 27.57 27.09 2.09
CA SER A 168 28.90 26.45 2.06
C SER A 168 29.36 25.83 0.72
N PRO A 169 30.51 26.28 0.16
CA PRO A 169 31.05 25.78 -1.12
C PRO A 169 31.63 24.35 -1.07
N ASP A 170 31.68 23.69 0.10
CA ASP A 170 32.47 22.45 0.27
C ASP A 170 31.66 21.14 0.24
N SER A 171 30.37 21.16 -0.14
CA SER A 171 29.62 19.91 -0.33
C SER A 171 28.80 19.94 -1.61
N TRP A 172 29.23 19.14 -2.59
CA TRP A 172 28.53 18.88 -3.85
C TRP A 172 27.09 18.32 -3.65
N MET A 173 26.72 17.90 -2.43
CA MET A 173 25.47 17.20 -2.13
C MET A 173 24.67 17.84 -0.97
N THR A 174 24.21 19.09 -1.15
CA THR A 174 23.34 19.76 -0.17
C THR A 174 21.93 19.15 -0.15
N TYR A 175 21.33 18.99 1.04
CA TYR A 175 19.94 18.52 1.26
C TYR A 175 18.92 19.11 0.26
N ASN A 176 19.00 20.43 0.02
CA ASN A 176 18.11 21.15 -0.89
C ASN A 176 18.18 20.65 -2.34
N LYS A 177 19.35 20.15 -2.78
CA LYS A 177 19.51 19.61 -4.14
C LYS A 177 19.05 18.16 -4.27
N LEU A 178 19.20 17.40 -3.19
CA LEU A 178 18.95 15.97 -3.18
C LEU A 178 17.46 15.64 -2.97
N MET A 179 16.72 16.50 -2.27
CA MET A 179 15.28 16.31 -2.01
C MET A 179 14.40 16.32 -3.29
N PRO A 180 14.52 17.27 -4.24
CA PRO A 180 13.69 17.26 -5.47
C PRO A 180 14.14 16.24 -6.52
N LEU A 181 15.25 15.52 -6.31
CA LEU A 181 15.83 14.60 -7.30
C LEU A 181 14.86 13.47 -7.73
N PRO A 182 14.16 12.76 -6.82
CA PRO A 182 13.22 11.71 -7.22
C PRO A 182 12.08 12.26 -8.09
N SER A 183 11.57 13.46 -7.77
CA SER A 183 10.52 14.10 -8.56
C SER A 183 11.02 14.49 -9.95
N LEU A 184 12.25 14.99 -10.07
CA LEU A 184 12.87 15.32 -11.37
C LEU A 184 13.01 14.08 -12.26
N ILE A 185 13.49 12.96 -11.70
CA ILE A 185 13.61 11.69 -12.43
C ILE A 185 12.24 11.19 -12.88
N CYS A 186 11.22 11.29 -12.01
CA CYS A 186 9.85 10.91 -12.34
C CYS A 186 9.25 11.79 -13.44
N SER A 187 9.44 13.11 -13.37
CA SER A 187 8.99 14.07 -14.40
C SER A 187 9.66 13.80 -15.74
N LEU A 188 10.97 13.51 -15.76
CA LEU A 188 11.70 13.15 -16.97
C LEU A 188 11.15 11.86 -17.60
N PHE A 189 10.86 10.84 -16.77
CA PHE A 189 10.25 9.60 -17.22
C PHE A 189 8.85 9.84 -17.83
N LEU A 190 8.04 10.72 -17.22
CA LEU A 190 6.73 11.10 -17.76
C LEU A 190 6.84 11.79 -19.10
N MET A 191 7.77 12.74 -19.24
CA MET A 191 8.05 13.41 -20.52
C MET A 191 8.38 12.40 -21.61
N GLY A 192 9.33 11.49 -21.35
CA GLY A 192 9.68 10.42 -22.29
C GLY A 192 8.50 9.52 -22.62
N ARG A 193 7.62 9.24 -21.65
CA ARG A 193 6.42 8.45 -21.90
C ARG A 193 5.40 9.16 -22.76
N PHE A 194 5.15 10.46 -22.55
CA PHE A 194 4.25 11.24 -23.40
C PHE A 194 4.74 11.29 -24.85
N ILE A 195 6.05 11.45 -25.07
CA ILE A 195 6.67 11.33 -26.41
C ILE A 195 6.38 9.94 -27.00
N HIS A 196 6.57 8.87 -26.23
CA HIS A 196 6.30 7.51 -26.71
C HIS A 196 4.81 7.28 -27.04
N ILE A 197 3.87 7.85 -26.26
CA ILE A 197 2.42 7.79 -26.59
C ILE A 197 2.17 8.52 -27.91
N PHE A 198 2.74 9.72 -28.07
CA PHE A 198 2.59 10.54 -29.27
C PHE A 198 3.11 9.82 -30.51
N VAL A 199 4.35 9.33 -30.50
CA VAL A 199 4.96 8.61 -31.62
C VAL A 199 4.17 7.36 -31.98
N LYS A 200 3.80 6.54 -30.98
CA LYS A 200 3.00 5.32 -31.22
C LYS A 200 1.68 5.64 -31.93
N ARG A 201 0.99 6.71 -31.51
CA ARG A 201 -0.28 7.12 -32.12
C ARG A 201 -0.10 7.73 -33.50
N MET A 202 0.93 8.54 -33.72
CA MET A 202 1.26 9.06 -35.05
C MET A 202 1.56 7.95 -36.05
N VAL A 203 2.31 6.92 -35.64
CA VAL A 203 2.58 5.74 -36.47
C VAL A 203 1.29 4.96 -36.76
N ALA A 204 0.42 4.77 -35.76
CA ALA A 204 -0.86 4.09 -35.95
C ALA A 204 -1.79 4.84 -36.91
N CYS A 205 -1.92 6.17 -36.77
CA CYS A 205 -2.67 7.01 -37.70
C CYS A 205 -2.14 6.91 -39.13
N ARG A 206 -0.81 6.86 -39.30
CA ARG A 206 -0.18 6.67 -40.63
C ARG A 206 -0.44 5.29 -41.22
N ARG A 207 -0.56 4.25 -40.40
CA ARG A 207 -0.85 2.87 -40.86
C ARG A 207 -2.34 2.62 -41.12
N ALA A 208 -3.22 3.60 -40.89
CA ALA A 208 -4.67 3.43 -40.90
C ALA A 208 -5.16 2.24 -40.04
N GLU A 209 -4.37 1.82 -39.06
CA GLU A 209 -4.79 0.82 -38.09
C GLU A 209 -5.74 1.51 -37.10
N HIS A 210 -7.01 1.09 -37.11
CA HIS A 210 -7.97 1.42 -36.06
C HIS A 210 -7.52 0.74 -34.75
N ILE A 211 -6.59 1.38 -34.03
CA ILE A 211 -6.22 0.96 -32.69
C ILE A 211 -7.26 1.52 -31.71
N GLU A 212 -8.43 0.88 -31.65
CA GLU A 212 -9.33 0.95 -30.49
C GLU A 212 -8.64 0.24 -29.31
N GLU A 213 -7.68 0.93 -28.69
CA GLU A 213 -7.23 0.62 -27.34
C GLU A 213 -8.30 1.10 -26.34
N GLU A 214 -9.53 0.57 -26.45
CA GLU A 214 -10.36 0.45 -25.26
C GLU A 214 -9.60 -0.48 -24.31
N GLU A 215 -9.50 -0.13 -23.02
CA GLU A 215 -8.92 -1.05 -22.05
C GLU A 215 -9.67 -2.39 -22.20
N PRO A 216 -9.00 -3.51 -22.52
CA PRO A 216 -9.71 -4.75 -22.71
C PRO A 216 -10.45 -5.06 -21.42
N PHE A 217 -11.78 -5.14 -21.50
CA PHE A 217 -12.67 -5.40 -20.36
C PHE A 217 -12.20 -6.63 -19.55
N LEU A 218 -11.54 -7.57 -20.22
CA LEU A 218 -10.90 -8.73 -19.61
C LEU A 218 -9.39 -8.77 -19.88
N VAL A 219 -8.59 -8.83 -18.80
CA VAL A 219 -7.14 -8.95 -18.94
C VAL A 219 -6.74 -10.43 -19.12
N HIS A 220 -5.89 -10.72 -20.09
CA HIS A 220 -5.45 -12.08 -20.46
C HIS A 220 -5.04 -12.99 -19.27
N HIS A 221 -4.40 -12.42 -18.24
CA HIS A 221 -3.99 -13.18 -17.05
C HIS A 221 -5.18 -13.74 -16.24
N GLN A 222 -6.31 -13.04 -16.19
CA GLN A 222 -7.52 -13.49 -15.49
C GLN A 222 -8.16 -14.68 -16.23
N PHE A 223 -8.16 -14.64 -17.57
CA PHE A 223 -8.61 -15.77 -18.38
C PHE A 223 -7.74 -17.01 -18.17
N ASN A 224 -6.41 -16.84 -18.19
CA ASN A 224 -5.48 -17.95 -17.94
C ASN A 224 -5.65 -18.53 -16.53
N HIS A 225 -5.91 -17.68 -15.53
CA HIS A 225 -6.22 -18.14 -14.18
C HIS A 225 -7.47 -19.03 -14.15
N VAL A 226 -8.58 -18.63 -14.77
CA VAL A 226 -9.81 -19.44 -14.83
C VAL A 226 -9.61 -20.71 -15.64
N LYS A 227 -8.86 -20.65 -16.75
CA LYS A 227 -8.49 -21.83 -17.53
C LYS A 227 -7.70 -22.85 -16.70
N LEU A 228 -6.80 -22.38 -15.83
CA LEU A 228 -6.06 -23.23 -14.90
C LEU A 228 -6.95 -23.81 -13.78
N LEU A 229 -7.97 -23.07 -13.34
CA LEU A 229 -8.93 -23.58 -12.34
C LEU A 229 -9.75 -24.76 -12.89
N LEU A 230 -10.11 -24.71 -14.17
CA LEU A 230 -10.90 -25.74 -14.86
C LEU A 230 -10.07 -26.93 -15.37
N ARG A 231 -8.73 -26.84 -15.40
CA ARG A 231 -7.85 -27.97 -15.79
C ARG A 231 -7.87 -29.10 -14.77
N ARG A 232 -7.60 -30.33 -15.22
CA ARG A 232 -7.59 -31.52 -14.36
C ARG A 232 -6.49 -31.43 -13.28
N LYS A 233 -6.67 -32.13 -12.16
CA LYS A 233 -5.79 -32.04 -10.98
C LYS A 233 -4.35 -32.53 -11.26
N CYS A 234 -4.18 -33.60 -12.07
CA CYS A 234 -2.86 -34.10 -12.50
C CYS A 234 -2.02 -33.05 -13.24
N ASP A 235 -2.59 -32.34 -14.23
CA ASP A 235 -1.89 -31.27 -14.96
C ASP A 235 -1.43 -30.11 -14.05
N ARG A 236 -2.10 -29.92 -12.91
CA ARG A 236 -1.73 -28.90 -11.92
C ARG A 236 -0.53 -29.29 -11.07
N ASP A 237 -0.34 -30.59 -10.81
CA ASP A 237 0.75 -31.10 -9.98
C ASP A 237 2.04 -31.31 -10.79
N ASP A 238 1.94 -31.65 -12.08
CA ASP A 238 3.10 -31.71 -12.98
C ASP A 238 3.72 -30.32 -13.24
N MET A 239 2.90 -29.27 -13.31
CA MET A 239 3.38 -27.88 -13.37
C MET A 239 3.99 -27.39 -12.04
N LYS A 240 3.64 -27.98 -10.90
CA LYS A 240 4.20 -27.66 -9.58
C LYS A 240 5.52 -28.38 -9.30
N LYS A 241 5.80 -29.50 -9.96
CA LYS A 241 7.05 -30.26 -9.82
C LYS A 241 8.29 -29.52 -10.38
N LEU A 242 8.10 -28.43 -11.12
CA LEU A 242 9.18 -27.60 -11.63
C LEU A 242 9.42 -26.36 -10.75
N SER A 243 10.23 -26.50 -9.68
CA SER A 243 11.26 -25.52 -9.23
C SER A 243 11.54 -25.56 -7.71
N ILE A 244 12.74 -26.01 -7.36
CA ILE A 244 13.35 -25.85 -6.02
C ILE A 244 13.61 -24.35 -5.71
N LEU A 245 13.59 -23.47 -6.72
CA LEU A 245 13.69 -22.00 -6.60
C LEU A 245 12.41 -21.29 -6.06
N GLN A 246 11.29 -21.99 -5.91
CA GLN A 246 10.04 -21.41 -5.37
C GLN A 246 10.07 -21.09 -3.86
N ARG A 247 11.14 -21.45 -3.15
CA ARG A 247 11.21 -21.32 -1.69
C ARG A 247 11.39 -19.87 -1.19
N ILE A 248 11.90 -18.96 -2.04
CA ILE A 248 12.17 -17.55 -1.68
C ILE A 248 11.09 -16.60 -2.23
N TYR A 249 10.64 -16.78 -3.47
CA TYR A 249 9.54 -16.01 -4.04
C TYR A 249 8.84 -16.77 -5.17
N ASN A 250 7.58 -17.16 -4.95
CA ASN A 250 6.74 -17.81 -5.97
C ASN A 250 6.36 -16.80 -7.06
N TRP A 251 7.12 -16.72 -8.16
CA TRP A 251 6.66 -16.01 -9.36
C TRP A 251 5.42 -16.72 -9.91
N ASP A 252 4.31 -15.99 -10.07
CA ASP A 252 3.09 -16.52 -10.70
C ASP A 252 2.75 -15.67 -11.92
N PRO A 253 2.81 -16.24 -13.13
CA PRO A 253 2.49 -15.51 -14.36
C PRO A 253 1.01 -15.11 -14.44
N ASN A 254 0.12 -15.72 -13.65
CA ASN A 254 -1.32 -15.51 -13.70
C ASN A 254 -1.84 -14.48 -12.67
N PHE A 255 -0.94 -13.84 -11.92
CA PHE A 255 -1.32 -12.80 -10.96
C PHE A 255 -0.62 -11.49 -11.31
N LYS A 256 -1.41 -10.43 -11.56
CA LYS A 256 -0.89 -9.07 -11.73
C LYS A 256 -1.34 -8.20 -10.57
N PHE A 257 -0.41 -7.45 -10.00
CA PHE A 257 -0.73 -6.45 -8.98
C PHE A 257 -1.60 -5.33 -9.59
N PRO A 258 -2.64 -4.88 -8.86
CA PRO A 258 -3.45 -3.74 -9.30
C PRO A 258 -2.62 -2.46 -9.30
N LEU A 259 -3.05 -1.47 -10.08
CA LEU A 259 -2.41 -0.17 -10.18
C LEU A 259 -2.13 0.47 -8.81
N ARG A 260 -3.14 0.46 -7.94
CA ARG A 260 -3.07 1.07 -6.60
C ARG A 260 -1.89 0.56 -5.78
N MET A 261 -1.66 -0.76 -5.77
CA MET A 261 -0.56 -1.36 -4.99
C MET A 261 0.82 -0.96 -5.52
N ILE A 262 0.97 -0.80 -6.84
CA ILE A 262 2.24 -0.34 -7.43
C ILE A 262 2.47 1.13 -7.09
N ILE A 263 1.44 1.98 -7.22
CA ILE A 263 1.50 3.39 -6.80
C ILE A 263 1.91 3.49 -5.34
N THR A 264 1.27 2.73 -4.44
CA THR A 264 1.56 2.81 -3.00
C THR A 264 3.00 2.43 -2.69
N VAL A 265 3.56 1.43 -3.37
CA VAL A 265 4.94 0.98 -3.15
C VAL A 265 5.95 2.01 -3.65
N VAL A 266 5.74 2.56 -4.85
CA VAL A 266 6.60 3.61 -5.40
C VAL A 266 6.57 4.85 -4.51
N LEU A 267 5.38 5.26 -4.08
CA LEU A 267 5.22 6.40 -3.17
C LEU A 267 5.88 6.13 -1.81
N CYS A 268 5.71 4.93 -1.23
CA CYS A 268 6.40 4.54 0.00
C CYS A 268 7.92 4.62 -0.12
N LEU A 269 8.50 4.19 -1.25
CA LEU A 269 9.95 4.25 -1.47
C LEU A 269 10.46 5.70 -1.57
N ILE A 270 9.75 6.56 -2.30
CA ILE A 270 10.13 7.97 -2.46
C ILE A 270 9.95 8.74 -1.14
N CYS A 271 8.84 8.53 -0.42
CA CYS A 271 8.62 9.14 0.89
C CYS A 271 9.64 8.66 1.93
N LEU A 272 9.99 7.37 1.93
CA LEU A 272 11.03 6.83 2.80
C LEU A 272 12.38 7.49 2.50
N TYR A 273 12.74 7.63 1.22
CA TYR A 273 13.96 8.35 0.82
C TYR A 273 13.97 9.81 1.31
N ASN A 274 12.89 10.57 1.07
CA ASN A 274 12.80 11.96 1.52
C ASN A 274 12.89 12.08 3.04
N PHE A 275 12.28 11.16 3.78
CA PHE A 275 12.32 11.16 5.24
C PHE A 275 13.73 10.84 5.78
N ILE A 276 14.44 9.90 5.17
CA ILE A 276 15.84 9.59 5.51
C ILE A 276 16.75 10.81 5.26
N LEU A 277 16.55 11.51 4.14
CA LEU A 277 17.30 12.74 3.88
C LEU A 277 17.01 13.83 4.91
N ALA A 278 15.73 13.99 5.29
CA ALA A 278 15.34 14.93 6.33
C ALA A 278 15.97 14.57 7.68
N ASP A 279 16.02 13.28 8.02
CA ASP A 279 16.71 12.78 9.21
C ASP A 279 18.21 13.12 9.17
N PHE A 280 18.92 12.82 8.08
CA PHE A 280 20.34 13.18 7.94
C PHE A 280 20.61 14.69 8.00
N TYR A 281 19.67 15.51 7.56
CA TYR A 281 19.79 16.96 7.62
C TYR A 281 19.49 17.53 9.03
N LEU A 282 18.43 17.04 9.67
CA LEU A 282 17.94 17.58 10.93
C LEU A 282 18.70 17.03 12.13
N SER A 283 19.09 15.75 12.11
CA SER A 283 19.75 15.07 13.22
C SER A 283 21.06 15.74 13.65
N PRO A 284 22.00 16.12 12.75
CA PRO A 284 23.20 16.83 13.16
C PRO A 284 22.92 18.20 13.79
N LYS A 285 21.89 18.93 13.33
CA LYS A 285 21.51 20.23 13.91
C LYS A 285 20.91 20.06 15.30
N ALA A 286 20.02 19.08 15.45
CA ALA A 286 19.42 18.73 16.74
C ALA A 286 20.51 18.31 17.74
N MET A 287 21.46 17.47 17.31
CA MET A 287 22.59 17.04 18.14
C MET A 287 23.53 18.19 18.50
N LYS A 288 23.79 19.16 17.60
CA LYS A 288 24.56 20.36 17.93
C LYS A 288 23.86 21.23 18.98
N LYS A 289 22.53 21.40 18.87
CA LYS A 289 21.73 22.14 19.85
C LYS A 289 21.68 21.42 21.21
N LEU A 290 21.59 20.10 21.20
CA LEU A 290 21.66 19.27 22.39
C LEU A 290 23.05 19.37 23.05
N HIS A 291 24.11 19.30 22.25
CA HIS A 291 25.49 19.46 22.72
C HIS A 291 25.69 20.83 23.39
N SER A 292 25.26 21.92 22.74
CA SER A 292 25.42 23.27 23.32
C SER A 292 24.57 23.48 24.58
N TRP A 293 23.37 22.90 24.64
CA TRP A 293 22.54 22.93 25.85
C TRP A 293 23.21 22.20 27.01
N ILE A 294 23.75 21.00 26.77
CA ILE A 294 24.39 20.17 27.81
C ILE A 294 25.68 20.82 28.33
N LEU A 295 26.52 21.38 27.46
CA LEU A 295 27.75 22.07 27.90
C LEU A 295 27.47 23.31 28.76
N ARG A 296 26.32 23.97 28.61
CA ARG A 296 25.93 25.10 29.48
C ARG A 296 25.51 24.64 30.88
N THR A 297 25.04 23.41 31.02
CA THR A 297 24.53 22.88 32.29
C THR A 297 25.56 22.12 33.12
N VAL A 298 26.66 21.62 32.53
CA VAL A 298 27.63 20.74 33.21
C VAL A 298 28.87 21.51 33.69
N ASN A 299 29.32 21.24 34.92
CA ASN A 299 30.54 21.81 35.50
C ASN A 299 31.82 21.45 34.71
N LEU A 300 32.81 22.36 34.70
CA LEU A 300 34.08 22.21 33.96
C LEU A 300 34.80 20.87 34.21
N SER A 301 34.67 20.30 35.42
CA SER A 301 35.34 19.05 35.79
C SER A 301 34.82 17.80 35.05
N HIS A 302 33.60 17.82 34.51
CA HIS A 302 32.97 16.66 33.86
C HIS A 302 32.82 16.82 32.34
N VAL A 303 33.40 17.86 31.75
CA VAL A 303 33.25 18.20 30.32
C VAL A 303 33.80 17.10 29.41
N ASN A 304 34.96 16.52 29.71
CA ASN A 304 35.58 15.48 28.89
C ASN A 304 34.74 14.19 28.84
N SER A 305 34.23 13.74 29.99
CA SER A 305 33.36 12.56 30.08
C SER A 305 32.03 12.79 29.36
N THR A 306 31.47 13.99 29.48
CA THR A 306 30.21 14.36 28.81
C THR A 306 30.38 14.43 27.29
N ASN A 307 31.49 15.00 26.80
CA ASN A 307 31.83 15.02 25.37
C ASN A 307 31.97 13.61 24.81
N ARG A 308 32.59 12.68 25.57
CA ARG A 308 32.70 11.27 25.18
C ARG A 308 31.32 10.60 25.03
N ILE A 309 30.41 10.85 25.96
CA ILE A 309 29.03 10.30 25.92
C ILE A 309 28.26 10.90 24.73
N LEU A 310 28.38 12.19 24.48
CA LEU A 310 27.72 12.86 23.36
C LEU A 310 28.22 12.39 22.00
N PHE A 311 29.52 12.08 21.90
CA PHE A 311 30.10 11.47 20.71
C PHE A 311 29.49 10.09 20.45
N ILE A 312 29.42 9.23 21.48
CA ILE A 312 28.78 7.91 21.40
C ILE A 312 27.31 8.05 20.98
N LEU A 313 26.57 8.98 21.59
CA LEU A 313 25.17 9.24 21.27
C LEU A 313 24.98 9.59 19.79
N LYS A 314 25.85 10.45 19.26
CA LYS A 314 25.83 10.86 17.84
C LYS A 314 26.12 9.69 16.91
N ASP A 315 27.16 8.91 17.18
CA ASP A 315 27.56 7.80 16.33
C ASP A 315 26.51 6.69 16.34
N THR A 316 26.00 6.32 17.53
CA THR A 316 24.95 5.31 17.64
C THR A 316 23.67 5.73 16.93
N TRP A 317 23.28 7.01 17.01
CA TRP A 317 22.14 7.53 16.25
C TRP A 317 22.32 7.34 14.74
N PHE A 318 23.50 7.72 14.21
CA PHE A 318 23.83 7.56 12.81
C PHE A 318 23.83 6.09 12.36
N TYR A 319 24.44 5.19 13.12
CA TYR A 319 24.49 3.76 12.77
C TYR A 319 23.13 3.08 12.88
N SER A 320 22.23 3.55 13.76
CA SER A 320 20.89 3.00 13.92
C SER A 320 19.94 3.27 12.74
N THR A 321 20.25 4.26 11.89
CA THR A 321 19.50 4.56 10.67
C THR A 321 19.55 3.40 9.68
N PHE A 322 20.72 2.79 9.44
CA PHE A 322 20.88 1.72 8.44
C PHE A 322 19.97 0.49 8.65
N PRO A 323 19.92 -0.15 9.83
CA PRO A 323 19.03 -1.29 10.05
C PRO A 323 17.55 -0.88 10.01
N ALA A 324 17.20 0.35 10.42
CA ALA A 324 15.83 0.85 10.31
C ALA A 324 15.39 1.00 8.84
N VAL A 325 16.24 1.57 7.99
CA VAL A 325 15.99 1.70 6.54
C VAL A 325 15.88 0.32 5.89
N LEU A 326 16.84 -0.58 6.16
CA LEU A 326 16.84 -1.92 5.59
C LEU A 326 15.54 -2.66 5.94
N TYR A 327 15.09 -2.58 7.19
CA TYR A 327 13.84 -3.18 7.63
C TYR A 327 12.62 -2.61 6.89
N CYS A 328 12.54 -1.28 6.74
CA CYS A 328 11.45 -0.62 6.03
C CYS A 328 11.41 -1.04 4.56
N VAL A 329 12.56 -1.10 3.89
CA VAL A 329 12.65 -1.56 2.48
C VAL A 329 12.21 -3.02 2.35
N ILE A 330 12.68 -3.91 3.22
CA ILE A 330 12.25 -5.32 3.24
C ILE A 330 10.73 -5.40 3.46
N TYR A 331 10.18 -4.57 4.35
CA TYR A 331 8.74 -4.53 4.60
C TYR A 331 7.93 -4.11 3.37
N ILE A 332 8.36 -3.09 2.62
CA ILE A 332 7.68 -2.65 1.39
C ILE A 332 7.57 -3.80 0.38
N PHE A 333 8.62 -4.61 0.20
CA PHE A 333 8.55 -5.79 -0.67
C PHE A 333 7.69 -6.91 -0.08
N HIS A 334 7.76 -7.11 1.24
CA HIS A 334 6.92 -8.08 1.94
C HIS A 334 5.43 -7.73 1.83
N LEU A 335 5.06 -6.45 1.80
CA LEU A 335 3.69 -5.98 1.59
C LEU A 335 3.10 -6.53 0.29
N LEU A 336 3.85 -6.49 -0.81
CA LEU A 336 3.43 -7.05 -2.11
C LEU A 336 3.24 -8.56 -2.03
N ALA A 337 4.17 -9.27 -1.40
CA ALA A 337 4.05 -10.71 -1.20
C ALA A 337 2.81 -11.08 -0.36
N CYS A 338 2.54 -10.30 0.69
CA CYS A 338 1.40 -10.48 1.57
C CYS A 338 0.07 -10.19 0.85
N TYR A 339 -0.03 -9.07 0.13
CA TYR A 339 -1.18 -8.72 -0.70
C TYR A 339 -1.58 -9.87 -1.62
N ARG A 340 -0.61 -10.40 -2.38
CA ARG A 340 -0.84 -11.51 -3.31
C ARG A 340 -1.34 -12.77 -2.61
N LYS A 341 -0.71 -13.13 -1.48
CA LYS A 341 -1.08 -14.33 -0.71
C LYS A 341 -2.51 -14.21 -0.17
N GLN A 342 -2.86 -13.05 0.38
CA GLN A 342 -4.18 -12.80 0.95
C GLN A 342 -5.26 -12.69 -0.14
N MET A 343 -4.97 -12.03 -1.27
CA MET A 343 -5.91 -11.93 -2.39
C MET A 343 -6.26 -13.29 -3.00
N ARG A 344 -5.29 -14.21 -3.11
CA ARG A 344 -5.60 -15.58 -3.54
C ARG A 344 -6.44 -16.35 -2.52
N ALA A 345 -6.12 -16.22 -1.23
CA ALA A 345 -6.95 -16.82 -0.20
C ALA A 345 -8.39 -16.29 -0.23
N LEU A 346 -8.56 -15.01 -0.62
CA LEU A 346 -9.87 -14.40 -0.84
C LEU A 346 -10.61 -14.97 -2.06
N TRP A 347 -9.92 -15.16 -3.19
CA TRP A 347 -10.50 -15.81 -4.36
C TRP A 347 -10.92 -17.26 -4.08
N GLU A 348 -10.22 -17.95 -3.17
CA GLU A 348 -10.58 -19.28 -2.68
C GLU A 348 -11.74 -19.27 -1.67
N GLY A 349 -12.25 -18.10 -1.27
CA GLY A 349 -13.35 -17.97 -0.31
C GLY A 349 -12.94 -18.17 1.15
N LYS A 350 -11.64 -18.16 1.49
CA LYS A 350 -11.16 -18.31 2.87
C LYS A 350 -11.36 -17.01 3.67
N MET A 351 -12.60 -16.68 4.03
CA MET A 351 -12.96 -15.39 4.65
C MET A 351 -12.71 -15.29 6.17
N LYS A 352 -12.15 -16.33 6.81
CA LYS A 352 -12.02 -16.44 8.29
C LYS A 352 -11.25 -15.31 8.98
N PHE A 353 -10.48 -14.53 8.23
CA PHE A 353 -9.62 -13.47 8.75
C PHE A 353 -10.22 -12.06 8.64
N ILE A 354 -11.46 -11.90 8.18
CA ILE A 354 -11.99 -10.56 7.87
C ILE A 354 -13.15 -10.16 8.79
N PRO A 355 -13.00 -9.15 9.66
CA PRO A 355 -14.09 -8.67 10.49
C PRO A 355 -15.22 -8.10 9.61
N LEU A 356 -16.47 -8.54 9.78
CA LEU A 356 -17.62 -7.99 9.05
C LEU A 356 -17.75 -6.49 9.35
N LYS A 357 -17.73 -5.66 8.30
CA LYS A 357 -17.96 -4.20 8.36
C LYS A 357 -19.07 -3.81 7.38
N ARG A 358 -19.77 -2.72 7.68
CA ARG A 358 -20.78 -2.13 6.79
C ARG A 358 -20.14 -1.67 5.47
N THR A 359 -20.88 -1.78 4.37
CA THR A 359 -20.43 -1.42 3.01
C THR A 359 -19.85 -0.01 2.85
N PRO A 360 -20.41 1.09 3.40
CA PRO A 360 -19.82 2.43 3.25
C PRO A 360 -18.46 2.56 3.95
N ALA A 361 -18.29 1.88 5.10
CA ALA A 361 -17.03 1.89 5.82
C ALA A 361 -15.90 1.17 5.05
N ILE A 362 -16.24 0.16 4.24
CA ILE A 362 -15.30 -0.54 3.37
C ILE A 362 -14.79 0.39 2.26
N VAL A 363 -15.70 1.14 1.63
CA VAL A 363 -15.36 2.10 0.57
C VAL A 363 -14.48 3.23 1.13
N ALA A 364 -14.85 3.82 2.27
CA ALA A 364 -14.06 4.85 2.92
C ALA A 364 -12.65 4.35 3.32
N ALA A 365 -12.56 3.12 3.84
CA ALA A 365 -11.29 2.47 4.17
C ALA A 365 -10.39 2.27 2.92
N SER A 366 -10.98 1.93 1.79
CA SER A 366 -10.31 1.75 0.51
C SER A 366 -9.67 3.05 -0.02
N ILE A 367 -10.36 4.19 0.16
CA ILE A 367 -9.86 5.52 -0.22
C ILE A 367 -8.68 5.93 0.66
N ARG A 368 -8.76 5.68 1.97
CA ARG A 368 -7.73 6.08 2.96
C ARG A 368 -6.46 5.22 2.92
N TYR A 369 -6.51 4.04 2.29
CA TYR A 369 -5.44 3.06 2.33
C TYR A 369 -4.06 3.62 1.94
N THR A 370 -3.93 4.27 0.78
CA THR A 370 -2.64 4.72 0.27
C THR A 370 -1.97 5.74 1.21
N GLY A 371 -2.72 6.74 1.65
CA GLY A 371 -2.21 7.75 2.58
C GLY A 371 -1.87 7.15 3.95
N ASN A 372 -2.74 6.29 4.49
CA ASN A 372 -2.49 5.61 5.75
C ASN A 372 -1.22 4.74 5.67
N GLN A 373 -1.05 3.95 4.61
CA GLN A 373 0.12 3.09 4.43
C GLN A 373 1.43 3.89 4.47
N VAL A 374 1.48 5.04 3.77
CA VAL A 374 2.66 5.92 3.77
C VAL A 374 2.89 6.49 5.16
N ALA A 375 1.85 6.97 5.83
CA ALA A 375 1.97 7.53 7.18
C ALA A 375 2.43 6.50 8.22
N TYR A 376 1.86 5.30 8.22
CA TYR A 376 2.28 4.20 9.12
C TYR A 376 3.71 3.75 8.84
N LEU A 377 4.16 3.77 7.58
CA LEU A 377 5.55 3.49 7.24
C LEU A 377 6.50 4.56 7.80
N MET A 378 6.16 5.84 7.68
CA MET A 378 6.99 6.95 8.19
C MET A 378 7.08 6.94 9.72
N TRP A 379 5.94 6.81 10.41
CA TRP A 379 5.92 6.64 11.87
C TRP A 379 6.64 5.36 12.31
N GLY A 380 6.44 4.27 11.56
CA GLY A 380 7.12 3.01 11.78
C GLY A 380 8.64 3.14 11.68
N TYR A 381 9.15 3.85 10.68
CA TYR A 381 10.57 4.17 10.55
C TYR A 381 11.08 4.94 11.77
N LEU A 382 10.39 6.01 12.19
CA LEU A 382 10.80 6.81 13.35
C LEU A 382 10.89 5.97 14.64
N VAL A 383 9.85 5.17 14.91
CA VAL A 383 9.81 4.31 16.10
C VAL A 383 10.88 3.22 16.04
N LEU A 384 11.09 2.61 14.88
CA LEU A 384 12.15 1.60 14.68
C LEU A 384 13.54 2.21 14.82
N HIS A 385 13.76 3.41 14.30
CA HIS A 385 15.02 4.13 14.42
C HIS A 385 15.34 4.42 15.88
N ILE A 386 14.38 4.95 16.65
CA ILE A 386 14.53 5.15 18.10
C ILE A 386 14.78 3.82 18.83
N LEU A 387 14.06 2.75 18.47
CA LEU A 387 14.24 1.44 19.10
C LEU A 387 15.64 0.86 18.83
N HIS A 388 16.11 0.90 17.58
CA HIS A 388 17.45 0.47 17.20
C HIS A 388 18.54 1.34 17.84
N PHE A 389 18.28 2.64 17.98
CA PHE A 389 19.16 3.55 18.69
C PHE A 389 19.30 3.18 20.17
N LEU A 390 18.19 2.97 20.89
CA LEU A 390 18.20 2.53 22.29
C LEU A 390 18.89 1.18 22.46
N PHE A 391 18.65 0.24 21.54
CA PHE A 391 19.32 -1.06 21.54
C PHE A 391 20.82 -0.93 21.26
N GLY A 392 21.21 -0.05 20.33
CA GLY A 392 22.60 0.29 20.05
C GLY A 392 23.30 0.89 21.27
N LEU A 393 22.65 1.81 21.99
CA LEU A 393 23.20 2.38 23.22
C LEU A 393 23.37 1.31 24.31
N LEU A 394 22.39 0.42 24.46
CA LEU A 394 22.49 -0.70 25.39
C LEU A 394 23.73 -1.54 25.09
N ILE A 395 23.96 -1.90 23.83
CA ILE A 395 25.17 -2.65 23.42
C ILE A 395 26.44 -1.84 23.69
N THR A 396 26.46 -0.55 23.34
CA THR A 396 27.66 0.27 23.50
C THR A 396 28.05 0.46 24.97
N PHE A 397 27.08 0.73 25.86
CA PHE A 397 27.35 0.92 27.28
C PHE A 397 27.64 -0.37 28.04
N TRP A 398 26.89 -1.46 27.76
CA TRP A 398 27.05 -2.71 28.51
C TRP A 398 28.17 -3.61 27.98
N LEU A 399 28.51 -3.52 26.69
CA LEU A 399 29.47 -4.43 26.05
C LEU A 399 30.71 -3.68 25.53
N VAL A 400 30.53 -2.68 24.66
CA VAL A 400 31.66 -2.06 23.95
C VAL A 400 32.57 -1.25 24.89
N LEU A 401 31.99 -0.40 25.74
CA LEU A 401 32.75 0.48 26.63
C LEU A 401 33.57 -0.30 27.68
N PRO A 402 33.01 -1.30 28.40
CA PRO A 402 33.79 -2.09 29.35
C PRO A 402 34.90 -2.91 28.70
N ILE A 403 34.69 -3.42 27.47
CA ILE A 403 35.73 -4.13 26.71
C ILE A 403 36.89 -3.18 26.39
N LYS A 404 36.58 -1.96 25.91
CA LYS A 404 37.61 -0.95 25.59
C LYS A 404 38.39 -0.50 26.84
N GLU A 405 37.73 -0.46 27.99
CA GLU A 405 38.33 -0.11 29.29
C GLU A 405 39.03 -1.29 29.97
N GLY A 406 39.17 -2.45 29.32
CA GLY A 406 39.86 -3.63 29.86
C GLY A 406 39.08 -4.43 30.91
N ARG A 407 37.82 -4.06 31.18
CA ARG A 407 36.91 -4.71 32.14
C ARG A 407 35.99 -5.77 31.50
N GLY A 408 36.30 -6.21 30.28
CA GLY A 408 35.50 -7.17 29.53
C GLY A 408 35.27 -8.51 30.26
N MET A 409 36.26 -8.98 31.04
CA MET A 409 36.15 -10.24 31.80
C MET A 409 35.06 -10.17 32.89
N GLN A 410 34.91 -9.02 33.56
CA GLN A 410 33.87 -8.82 34.57
C GLN A 410 32.47 -8.84 33.95
N VAL A 411 32.33 -8.23 32.77
CA VAL A 411 31.07 -8.27 32.00
C VAL A 411 30.74 -9.70 31.56
N LEU A 412 31.73 -10.45 31.08
CA LEU A 412 31.54 -11.85 30.67
C LEU A 412 31.14 -12.74 31.85
N GLN A 413 31.74 -12.54 33.02
CA GLN A 413 31.34 -13.23 34.25
C GLN A 413 29.90 -12.89 34.65
N GLY A 414 29.49 -11.62 34.59
CA GLY A 414 28.11 -11.20 34.83
C GLY A 414 27.10 -11.85 33.88
N PHE A 415 27.43 -11.93 32.58
CA PHE A 415 26.62 -12.67 31.62
C PHE A 415 26.60 -14.17 31.92
N GLY A 416 27.72 -14.76 32.35
CA GLY A 416 27.82 -16.16 32.76
C GLY A 416 26.89 -16.51 33.92
N TYR A 417 26.86 -15.69 34.98
CA TYR A 417 25.94 -15.89 36.10
C TYR A 417 24.47 -15.75 35.68
N THR A 418 24.16 -14.76 34.84
CA THR A 418 22.80 -14.56 34.32
C THR A 418 22.35 -15.75 33.46
N LEU A 419 23.22 -16.23 32.56
CA LEU A 419 22.96 -17.38 31.72
C LEU A 419 22.77 -18.65 32.54
N LEU A 420 23.62 -18.88 33.54
CA LEU A 420 23.49 -20.00 34.46
C LEU A 420 22.13 -19.97 35.17
N GLY A 421 21.70 -18.80 35.65
CA GLY A 421 20.37 -18.61 36.23
C GLY A 421 19.25 -19.04 35.28
N ILE A 422 19.27 -18.57 34.02
CA ILE A 422 18.27 -18.94 33.01
C ILE A 422 18.30 -20.44 32.72
N VAL A 423 19.48 -21.05 32.60
CA VAL A 423 19.64 -22.50 32.36
C VAL A 423 19.07 -23.30 33.51
N LEU A 424 19.32 -22.91 34.76
CA LEU A 424 18.73 -23.56 35.94
C LEU A 424 17.20 -23.46 35.93
N LEU A 425 16.64 -22.30 35.58
CA LEU A 425 15.18 -22.14 35.46
C LEU A 425 14.59 -23.05 34.37
N LEU A 426 15.23 -23.14 33.20
CA LEU A 426 14.80 -24.02 32.12
C LEU A 426 14.93 -25.51 32.50
N LEU A 427 15.97 -25.89 33.23
CA LEU A 427 16.18 -27.26 33.69
C LEU A 427 15.02 -27.72 34.57
N VAL A 428 14.52 -26.87 35.48
CA VAL A 428 13.38 -27.23 36.32
C VAL A 428 12.11 -27.46 35.49
N ILE A 429 11.86 -26.63 34.47
CA ILE A 429 10.73 -26.84 33.54
C ILE A 429 10.87 -28.18 32.80
N VAL A 430 12.07 -28.50 32.31
CA VAL A 430 12.34 -29.79 31.64
C VAL A 430 12.10 -30.95 32.59
N VAL A 431 12.60 -30.87 33.83
CA VAL A 431 12.37 -31.91 34.86
C VAL A 431 10.88 -32.10 35.13
N GLN A 432 10.08 -31.02 35.19
CA GLN A 432 8.62 -31.11 35.34
C GLN A 432 7.96 -31.85 34.17
N VAL A 433 8.34 -31.53 32.93
CA VAL A 433 7.79 -32.18 31.72
C VAL A 433 8.19 -33.65 31.66
N VAL A 434 9.45 -33.97 31.95
CA VAL A 434 9.97 -35.34 31.99
C VAL A 434 9.25 -36.14 33.09
N ALA A 435 9.13 -35.58 34.29
CA ALA A 435 8.40 -36.23 35.38
C ALA A 435 6.93 -36.49 35.01
N ALA A 436 6.27 -35.55 34.33
CA ALA A 436 4.93 -35.73 33.81
C ALA A 436 4.83 -36.87 32.80
N GLN A 437 5.74 -36.95 31.84
CA GLN A 437 5.73 -37.97 30.79
C GLN A 437 6.01 -39.40 31.30
N PHE A 438 6.91 -39.54 32.27
CA PHE A 438 7.34 -40.85 32.77
C PHE A 438 6.58 -41.33 34.01
N PHE A 439 6.29 -40.46 34.98
CA PHE A 439 5.69 -40.88 36.27
C PHE A 439 4.19 -40.63 36.38
N PHE A 440 3.66 -39.58 35.75
CA PHE A 440 2.26 -39.18 35.94
C PHE A 440 1.33 -39.63 34.81
N LEU A 441 1.78 -39.60 33.55
CA LEU A 441 0.96 -39.92 32.40
C LEU A 441 0.77 -41.44 32.24
N GLN A 442 -0.47 -41.86 31.97
CA GLN A 442 -0.82 -43.25 31.70
C GLN A 442 -0.15 -43.72 30.41
N ASP A 443 0.25 -44.99 30.39
CA ASP A 443 0.84 -45.59 29.19
C ASP A 443 -0.19 -45.73 28.06
N LYS A 444 0.33 -45.94 26.85
CA LYS A 444 -0.48 -46.01 25.65
C LYS A 444 -1.49 -47.15 25.75
N ILE A 445 -2.76 -46.85 25.49
CA ILE A 445 -3.86 -47.84 25.50
C ILE A 445 -3.70 -48.81 24.33
N SER A 446 -3.22 -48.33 23.17
CA SER A 446 -2.83 -49.14 22.02
C SER A 446 -1.40 -48.82 21.57
N PRO A 447 -0.58 -49.83 21.19
CA PRO A 447 0.75 -49.58 20.62
C PRO A 447 0.71 -48.80 19.29
N SER A 448 -0.45 -48.70 18.62
CA SER A 448 -0.66 -47.90 17.40
C SER A 448 -0.83 -46.39 17.65
N ASP A 449 -1.06 -45.96 18.91
CA ASP A 449 -1.31 -44.56 19.21
C ASP A 449 -0.01 -43.74 19.22
N ARG A 450 -0.01 -42.58 18.55
CA ARG A 450 1.17 -41.70 18.48
C ARG A 450 1.56 -41.15 19.85
N ASN A 451 0.59 -40.69 20.63
CA ASN A 451 0.81 -40.00 21.90
C ASN A 451 0.21 -40.77 23.07
N LYS A 452 0.79 -40.64 24.26
CA LYS A 452 0.18 -41.15 25.50
C LYS A 452 -1.15 -40.41 25.76
N PRO A 453 -2.19 -41.08 26.27
CA PRO A 453 -3.46 -40.44 26.60
C PRO A 453 -3.30 -39.44 27.76
N LEU A 454 -4.15 -38.41 27.80
CA LEU A 454 -4.19 -37.43 28.90
C LEU A 454 -4.92 -38.00 30.13
N ALA A 455 -4.44 -39.13 30.65
CA ALA A 455 -4.95 -39.78 31.85
C ALA A 455 -3.80 -39.94 32.86
N ILE A 456 -4.09 -39.81 34.15
CA ILE A 456 -3.08 -39.78 35.22
C ILE A 456 -3.09 -41.13 35.96
N ASN A 457 -1.95 -41.81 36.03
CA ASN A 457 -1.82 -43.12 36.68
C ASN A 457 -1.57 -42.98 38.21
N ASN A 458 -0.63 -42.12 38.63
CA ASN A 458 -0.29 -41.90 40.03
C ASN A 458 -0.83 -40.56 40.58
N ARG A 459 -2.14 -40.53 40.83
CA ARG A 459 -2.86 -39.31 41.22
C ARG A 459 -2.37 -38.71 42.54
N ARG A 460 -2.02 -39.53 43.54
CA ARG A 460 -1.52 -39.04 44.85
C ARG A 460 -0.15 -38.38 44.74
N ALA A 461 0.79 -39.00 44.04
CA ALA A 461 2.12 -38.41 43.83
C ALA A 461 2.03 -37.14 42.97
N PHE A 462 1.14 -37.10 41.98
CA PHE A 462 0.89 -35.90 41.19
C PHE A 462 0.41 -34.73 42.05
N HIS A 463 -0.50 -34.98 43.02
CA HIS A 463 -0.95 -33.93 43.94
C HIS A 463 0.19 -33.39 44.81
N ASN A 464 1.03 -34.26 45.40
CA ASN A 464 2.19 -33.82 46.19
C ASN A 464 3.23 -33.08 45.34
N PHE A 465 3.53 -33.59 44.15
CA PHE A 465 4.45 -32.95 43.20
C PHE A 465 3.95 -31.56 42.79
N SER A 466 2.67 -31.48 42.40
CA SER A 466 2.03 -30.21 42.04
C SER A 466 2.03 -29.21 43.21
N TYR A 467 1.86 -29.67 44.45
CA TYR A 467 1.87 -28.79 45.63
C TYR A 467 3.22 -28.10 45.83
N PHE A 468 4.33 -28.85 45.83
CA PHE A 468 5.67 -28.25 46.01
C PHE A 468 6.06 -27.38 44.83
N PHE A 469 5.78 -27.81 43.60
CA PHE A 469 6.11 -27.03 42.41
C PHE A 469 5.19 -25.83 42.19
N MET A 470 4.03 -25.74 42.84
CA MET A 470 3.16 -24.57 42.78
C MET A 470 3.91 -23.30 43.24
N PHE A 471 4.62 -23.35 44.36
CA PHE A 471 5.37 -22.20 44.90
C PHE A 471 6.46 -21.73 43.92
N TYR A 472 7.19 -22.67 43.34
CA TYR A 472 8.21 -22.38 42.34
C TYR A 472 7.60 -21.81 41.04
N SER A 473 6.47 -22.37 40.60
CA SER A 473 5.74 -21.92 39.41
C SER A 473 5.18 -20.50 39.56
N VAL A 474 4.87 -20.02 40.77
CA VAL A 474 4.47 -18.63 41.01
C VAL A 474 5.64 -17.68 40.71
N ILE A 475 6.84 -17.98 41.19
CA ILE A 475 8.05 -17.17 40.95
C ILE A 475 8.39 -17.15 39.45
N LEU A 476 8.39 -18.32 38.81
CA LEU A 476 8.56 -18.42 37.36
C LEU A 476 7.48 -17.64 36.60
N GLY A 477 6.22 -17.75 37.03
CA GLY A 477 5.08 -17.09 36.42
C GLY A 477 5.22 -15.57 36.42
N PHE A 478 5.72 -14.99 37.51
CA PHE A 478 6.01 -13.56 37.60
C PHE A 478 7.06 -13.12 36.56
N GLY A 479 8.15 -13.89 36.43
CA GLY A 479 9.19 -13.64 35.43
C GLY A 479 8.67 -13.75 33.99
N ILE A 480 7.88 -14.79 33.69
CA ILE A 480 7.26 -14.98 32.37
C ILE A 480 6.27 -13.86 32.06
N CYS A 481 5.53 -13.35 33.06
CA CYS A 481 4.63 -12.22 32.88
C CYS A 481 5.39 -10.92 32.53
N LEU A 482 6.49 -10.64 33.22
CA LEU A 482 7.34 -9.49 32.90
C LEU A 482 7.96 -9.63 31.50
N LEU A 483 8.46 -10.82 31.15
CA LEU A 483 8.97 -11.12 29.81
C LEU A 483 7.88 -10.92 28.74
N ARG A 484 6.64 -11.34 29.01
CA ARG A 484 5.50 -11.13 28.12
C ARG A 484 5.26 -9.63 27.89
N LEU A 485 5.33 -8.80 28.92
CA LEU A 485 5.17 -7.35 28.79
C LEU A 485 6.27 -6.74 27.89
N ILE A 486 7.53 -7.06 28.19
CA ILE A 486 8.69 -6.55 27.44
C ILE A 486 8.62 -7.01 25.98
N LEU A 487 8.38 -8.30 25.74
CA LEU A 487 8.29 -8.85 24.39
C LEU A 487 7.11 -8.25 23.61
N SER A 488 5.98 -8.00 24.27
CA SER A 488 4.82 -7.36 23.63
C SER A 488 5.12 -5.92 23.23
N LEU A 489 5.85 -5.16 24.05
CA LEU A 489 6.30 -3.81 23.73
C LEU A 489 7.28 -3.82 22.55
N LEU A 490 8.30 -4.68 22.59
CA LEU A 490 9.32 -4.78 21.55
C LEU A 490 8.72 -5.23 20.21
N LEU A 491 7.95 -6.32 20.20
CA LEU A 491 7.30 -6.81 18.97
C LEU A 491 6.25 -5.84 18.46
N GLY A 492 5.49 -5.19 19.36
CA GLY A 492 4.50 -4.17 18.98
C GLY A 492 5.13 -2.99 18.25
N SER A 493 6.21 -2.43 18.80
CA SER A 493 6.98 -1.36 18.15
C SER A 493 7.63 -1.81 16.84
N TRP A 494 8.16 -3.04 16.80
CA TRP A 494 8.82 -3.60 15.61
C TRP A 494 7.85 -3.85 14.44
N PHE A 495 6.60 -4.19 14.75
CA PHE A 495 5.55 -4.43 13.76
C PHE A 495 4.62 -3.22 13.55
N LEU A 496 4.89 -2.07 14.16
CA LEU A 496 4.03 -0.88 14.04
C LEU A 496 3.83 -0.43 12.59
N ALA A 497 4.89 -0.48 11.78
CA ALA A 497 4.83 -0.15 10.35
C ALA A 497 3.93 -1.12 9.55
N LYS A 498 3.64 -2.30 10.09
CA LYS A 498 2.95 -3.39 9.39
C LYS A 498 1.44 -3.32 9.57
N ILE A 499 0.74 -2.82 8.56
CA ILE A 499 -0.74 -2.79 8.60
C ILE A 499 -1.40 -4.08 8.09
N ASP A 500 -0.63 -5.05 7.57
CA ASP A 500 -1.18 -6.30 7.01
C ASP A 500 -1.68 -7.27 8.09
N ARG A 501 -1.34 -7.03 9.35
CA ARG A 501 -1.79 -7.76 10.53
C ARG A 501 -2.16 -6.77 11.62
N SER A 502 -3.14 -7.13 12.45
CA SER A 502 -3.47 -6.30 13.60
C SER A 502 -2.43 -6.46 14.71
N LEU A 503 -2.13 -5.35 15.38
CA LEU A 503 -1.35 -5.32 16.62
C LEU A 503 -2.18 -5.79 17.83
N PHE A 504 -3.51 -5.75 17.71
CA PHE A 504 -4.44 -6.05 18.79
C PHE A 504 -4.78 -7.55 18.84
N PRO A 505 -5.17 -8.07 20.03
CA PRO A 505 -5.60 -9.45 20.17
C PRO A 505 -6.86 -9.74 19.32
N ARG A 506 -7.03 -11.01 18.94
CA ARG A 506 -8.20 -11.48 18.20
C ARG A 506 -9.49 -11.07 18.92
N GLY A 507 -10.41 -10.45 18.19
CA GLY A 507 -11.64 -9.85 18.73
C GLY A 507 -11.59 -8.33 18.82
N TYR A 508 -10.42 -7.74 19.10
CA TYR A 508 -10.21 -6.29 19.19
C TYR A 508 -9.64 -5.66 17.91
N GLU A 509 -9.45 -6.46 16.86
CA GLU A 509 -8.92 -6.04 15.55
C GLU A 509 -9.71 -4.89 14.90
N ARG A 510 -10.96 -4.64 15.33
CA ARG A 510 -11.81 -3.55 14.82
C ARG A 510 -11.35 -2.16 15.26
N ILE A 511 -10.63 -2.08 16.38
CA ILE A 511 -10.07 -0.84 16.93
C ILE A 511 -8.87 -0.38 16.09
N ASP A 512 -8.17 -1.33 15.49
CA ASP A 512 -7.01 -1.08 14.64
C ASP A 512 -7.43 -0.46 13.30
N VAL A 513 -7.38 0.87 13.22
CA VAL A 513 -7.74 1.62 12.02
C VAL A 513 -6.83 1.24 10.84
N GLY A 514 -5.53 1.03 11.08
CA GLY A 514 -4.56 0.65 10.07
C GLY A 514 -4.93 -0.70 9.43
N TYR A 515 -5.06 -1.74 10.25
CA TYR A 515 -5.48 -3.06 9.78
C TYR A 515 -6.86 -3.03 9.11
N CYS A 516 -7.78 -2.25 9.67
CA CYS A 516 -9.10 -2.07 9.08
C CYS A 516 -9.08 -1.42 7.69
N THR A 517 -8.14 -0.51 7.42
CA THR A 517 -7.98 0.10 6.10
C THR A 517 -7.42 -0.88 5.07
N TRP A 518 -6.44 -1.68 5.46
CA TRP A 518 -5.91 -2.79 4.66
C TRP A 518 -7.01 -3.79 4.26
N ILE A 519 -7.79 -4.24 5.24
CA ILE A 519 -8.92 -5.15 5.02
C ILE A 519 -10.01 -4.52 4.14
N GLY A 520 -10.33 -3.24 4.34
CA GLY A 520 -11.32 -2.53 3.53
C GLY A 520 -10.91 -2.45 2.07
N MET A 521 -9.63 -2.15 1.79
CA MET A 521 -9.07 -2.19 0.45
C MET A 521 -9.20 -3.60 -0.16
N LEU A 522 -8.75 -4.65 0.53
CA LEU A 522 -8.79 -6.01 0.00
C LEU A 522 -10.19 -6.48 -0.38
N ARG A 523 -11.20 -6.14 0.44
CA ARG A 523 -12.60 -6.44 0.12
C ARG A 523 -13.08 -5.68 -1.11
N MET A 524 -12.76 -4.39 -1.20
CA MET A 524 -13.12 -3.59 -2.36
C MET A 524 -12.52 -4.18 -3.65
N ASP A 525 -11.24 -4.51 -3.61
CA ASP A 525 -10.54 -5.10 -4.75
C ASP A 525 -11.14 -6.47 -5.10
N LEU A 526 -11.45 -7.32 -4.11
CA LEU A 526 -12.12 -8.60 -4.34
C LEU A 526 -13.47 -8.42 -5.05
N HIS A 527 -14.32 -7.51 -4.58
CA HIS A 527 -15.66 -7.31 -5.14
C HIS A 527 -15.62 -6.78 -6.58
N HIS A 528 -14.64 -5.95 -6.94
CA HIS A 528 -14.55 -5.36 -8.28
C HIS A 528 -13.67 -6.15 -9.25
N THR A 529 -12.72 -6.95 -8.76
CA THR A 529 -11.70 -7.61 -9.60
C THR A 529 -11.72 -9.13 -9.53
N HIS A 530 -12.79 -9.74 -9.01
CA HIS A 530 -12.89 -11.20 -8.93
C HIS A 530 -12.75 -11.85 -10.32
N PRO A 531 -11.69 -12.64 -10.58
CA PRO A 531 -11.36 -13.08 -11.94
C PRO A 531 -12.45 -13.96 -12.55
N VAL A 532 -13.05 -14.85 -11.76
CA VAL A 532 -14.13 -15.74 -12.24
C VAL A 532 -15.38 -14.95 -12.69
N VAL A 533 -15.79 -13.95 -11.89
CA VAL A 533 -16.99 -13.14 -12.20
C VAL A 533 -16.74 -12.29 -13.43
N LEU A 534 -15.57 -11.66 -13.53
CA LEU A 534 -15.21 -10.86 -14.70
C LEU A 534 -15.14 -11.69 -15.99
N VAL A 535 -14.51 -12.87 -15.94
CA VAL A 535 -14.47 -13.80 -17.09
C VAL A 535 -15.89 -14.25 -17.46
N PHE A 536 -16.73 -14.59 -16.47
CA PHE A 536 -18.11 -14.97 -16.72
C PHE A 536 -18.92 -13.86 -17.40
N CYS A 537 -18.87 -12.63 -16.88
CA CYS A 537 -19.53 -11.48 -17.49
C CYS A 537 -19.02 -11.21 -18.91
N HIS A 538 -17.72 -11.30 -19.13
CA HIS A 538 -17.13 -11.13 -20.46
C HIS A 538 -17.65 -12.19 -21.45
N LEU A 539 -17.73 -13.47 -21.05
CA LEU A 539 -18.28 -14.53 -21.89
C LEU A 539 -19.75 -14.27 -22.24
N LEU A 540 -20.57 -13.78 -21.31
CA LEU A 540 -21.97 -13.42 -21.57
C LEU A 540 -22.12 -12.25 -22.56
N ILE A 541 -21.27 -11.23 -22.43
CA ILE A 541 -21.26 -10.08 -23.35
C ILE A 541 -20.86 -10.56 -24.75
N GLN A 542 -19.76 -11.31 -24.86
CA GLN A 542 -19.29 -11.86 -26.12
C GLN A 542 -20.36 -12.74 -26.80
N GLU A 543 -21.05 -13.61 -26.04
CA GLU A 543 -22.13 -14.44 -26.58
C GLU A 543 -23.31 -13.59 -27.06
N ARG A 544 -23.67 -12.53 -26.33
CA ARG A 544 -24.73 -11.59 -26.74
C ARG A 544 -24.38 -10.90 -28.05
N ASP A 545 -23.13 -10.47 -28.22
CA ASP A 545 -22.69 -9.74 -29.40
C ASP A 545 -22.62 -10.65 -30.63
N VAL A 546 -22.13 -11.88 -30.47
CA VAL A 546 -22.18 -12.91 -31.53
C VAL A 546 -23.62 -13.19 -31.95
N LYS A 547 -24.55 -13.35 -30.99
CA LYS A 547 -25.98 -13.56 -31.30
C LYS A 547 -26.62 -12.36 -31.99
N ARG A 548 -26.18 -11.13 -31.68
CA ARG A 548 -26.64 -9.91 -32.38
C ARG A 548 -26.13 -9.85 -33.81
N GLN A 549 -24.86 -10.17 -34.04
CA GLN A 549 -24.27 -10.21 -35.38
C GLN A 549 -24.94 -11.29 -36.25
N GLN A 550 -25.18 -12.48 -35.70
CA GLN A 550 -25.92 -13.54 -36.40
C GLN A 550 -27.33 -13.09 -36.77
N LYS A 551 -28.06 -12.44 -35.86
CA LYS A 551 -29.39 -11.88 -36.16
C LYS A 551 -29.40 -10.73 -37.18
N ALA A 552 -28.28 -10.02 -37.34
CA ALA A 552 -28.15 -8.95 -38.32
C ALA A 552 -27.75 -9.47 -39.71
N SER A 553 -27.06 -10.63 -39.77
CA SER A 553 -26.63 -11.26 -41.03
C SER A 553 -27.62 -12.29 -41.60
N GLU A 554 -28.54 -12.83 -40.81
CA GLU A 554 -29.48 -13.89 -41.24
C GLU A 554 -30.95 -13.42 -41.22
N VAL A 555 -31.49 -13.10 -42.40
CA VAL A 555 -32.93 -13.18 -42.67
C VAL A 555 -33.26 -14.65 -42.97
N THR A 556 -33.36 -15.48 -41.92
CA THR A 556 -33.71 -16.91 -42.06
C THR A 556 -35.03 -17.20 -41.33
N THR A 557 -35.83 -18.10 -41.88
CA THR A 557 -37.20 -18.42 -41.47
C THR A 557 -37.32 -18.89 -40.00
N PRO A 558 -38.46 -18.63 -39.33
CA PRO A 558 -38.65 -18.82 -37.88
C PRO A 558 -38.54 -20.27 -37.39
N THR A 559 -38.66 -21.26 -38.27
CA THR A 559 -38.61 -22.70 -37.96
C THR A 559 -37.20 -23.18 -37.59
N ASP A 560 -36.14 -22.64 -38.21
CA ASP A 560 -34.77 -23.09 -37.97
C ASP A 560 -34.21 -22.57 -36.64
N PHE A 561 -34.59 -21.35 -36.22
CA PHE A 561 -34.26 -20.79 -34.91
C PHE A 561 -34.79 -21.64 -33.75
N LEU A 562 -36.00 -22.18 -33.88
CA LEU A 562 -36.62 -23.05 -32.87
C LEU A 562 -35.90 -24.40 -32.75
N GLN A 563 -35.42 -24.98 -33.86
CA GLN A 563 -34.66 -26.23 -33.84
C GLN A 563 -33.25 -26.06 -33.26
N VAL A 564 -32.54 -24.99 -33.62
CA VAL A 564 -31.22 -24.66 -33.05
C VAL A 564 -31.31 -24.42 -31.54
N GLY A 565 -32.35 -23.69 -31.09
CA GLY A 565 -32.62 -23.48 -29.67
C GLY A 565 -32.92 -24.77 -28.90
N LYS A 566 -33.67 -25.70 -29.50
CA LYS A 566 -33.93 -27.03 -28.91
C LYS A 566 -32.66 -27.87 -28.79
N LYS A 567 -31.80 -27.89 -29.82
CA LYS A 567 -30.52 -28.62 -29.80
C LYS A 567 -29.56 -28.08 -28.73
N GLN A 568 -29.46 -26.75 -28.59
CA GLN A 568 -28.66 -26.12 -27.54
C GLN A 568 -29.19 -26.45 -26.13
N ARG A 569 -30.52 -26.44 -25.93
CA ARG A 569 -31.14 -26.83 -24.65
C ARG A 569 -30.88 -28.28 -24.29
N CYS A 570 -30.96 -29.20 -25.26
CA CYS A 570 -30.63 -30.60 -25.04
C CYS A 570 -29.16 -30.79 -24.66
N SER A 571 -28.24 -30.13 -25.37
CA SER A 571 -26.80 -30.15 -25.04
C SER A 571 -26.53 -29.63 -23.62
N ALA A 572 -27.15 -28.51 -23.24
CA ALA A 572 -27.01 -27.93 -21.90
C ALA A 572 -27.54 -28.88 -20.80
N LYS A 573 -28.63 -29.62 -21.05
CA LYS A 573 -29.15 -30.64 -20.12
C LYS A 573 -28.16 -31.79 -19.93
N TRP A 574 -27.53 -32.26 -21.01
CA TRP A 574 -26.50 -33.31 -20.94
C TRP A 574 -25.25 -32.85 -20.20
N GLN A 575 -24.76 -31.64 -20.49
CA GLN A 575 -23.63 -31.05 -19.78
C GLN A 575 -23.91 -30.88 -18.29
N LEU A 576 -25.12 -30.42 -17.94
CA LEU A 576 -25.55 -30.31 -16.55
C LEU A 576 -25.54 -31.68 -15.86
N MET A 577 -26.11 -32.71 -16.50
CA MET A 577 -26.13 -34.05 -15.93
C MET A 577 -24.71 -34.59 -15.73
N TYR A 578 -23.82 -34.39 -16.71
CA TYR A 578 -22.41 -34.75 -16.60
C TYR A 578 -21.70 -34.05 -15.44
N THR A 579 -21.96 -32.75 -15.21
CA THR A 579 -21.38 -32.02 -14.07
C THR A 579 -21.90 -32.54 -12.73
N LEU A 580 -23.21 -32.83 -12.62
CA LEU A 580 -23.82 -33.33 -11.39
C LEU A 580 -23.35 -34.75 -11.03
N LEU A 581 -23.21 -35.63 -12.02
CA LEU A 581 -22.69 -36.99 -11.80
C LEU A 581 -21.26 -36.97 -11.25
N ASN A 582 -20.41 -36.07 -11.76
CA ASN A 582 -19.03 -35.93 -11.31
C ASN A 582 -18.89 -35.14 -9.99
N ASN A 583 -19.94 -34.46 -9.53
CA ASN A 583 -19.94 -33.62 -8.33
C ASN A 583 -21.21 -33.84 -7.49
N PRO A 584 -21.34 -34.98 -6.79
CA PRO A 584 -22.59 -35.39 -6.15
C PRO A 584 -23.06 -34.43 -5.04
N GLN A 585 -22.15 -33.73 -4.37
CA GLN A 585 -22.49 -32.75 -3.33
C GLN A 585 -23.35 -31.59 -3.88
N LEU A 586 -23.14 -31.18 -5.13
CA LEU A 586 -23.90 -30.11 -5.77
C LEU A 586 -25.36 -30.49 -6.03
N ILE A 587 -25.71 -31.78 -6.02
CA ILE A 587 -27.09 -32.24 -6.20
C ILE A 587 -27.95 -31.79 -5.03
N MET A 588 -27.44 -31.92 -3.81
CA MET A 588 -28.13 -31.47 -2.60
C MET A 588 -28.27 -29.95 -2.59
N ASP A 589 -27.19 -29.22 -2.83
CA ASP A 589 -27.17 -27.76 -2.87
C ASP A 589 -28.14 -27.21 -3.94
N ARG A 590 -28.19 -27.83 -5.12
CA ARG A 590 -29.13 -27.46 -6.18
C ARG A 590 -30.58 -27.68 -5.79
N LYS A 591 -30.90 -28.81 -5.15
CA LYS A 591 -32.28 -29.11 -4.70
C LYS A 591 -32.74 -28.11 -3.65
N GLN A 592 -31.88 -27.78 -2.69
CA GLN A 592 -32.14 -26.77 -1.65
C GLN A 592 -32.20 -25.34 -2.22
N SER A 593 -31.32 -25.02 -3.16
CA SER A 593 -31.31 -23.70 -3.80
C SER A 593 -32.56 -23.49 -4.64
N ASN A 594 -33.04 -24.51 -5.37
CA ASN A 594 -34.29 -24.42 -6.13
C ASN A 594 -35.53 -24.18 -5.25
N SER A 595 -35.51 -24.56 -3.96
CA SER A 595 -36.57 -24.20 -3.02
C SER A 595 -36.42 -22.79 -2.44
N LEU A 596 -35.20 -22.21 -2.42
CA LEU A 596 -34.93 -20.82 -2.03
C LEU A 596 -35.03 -19.80 -3.18
N PHE A 597 -34.82 -20.24 -4.41
CA PHE A 597 -34.86 -19.43 -5.63
C PHE A 597 -36.15 -18.63 -5.84
N PRO A 598 -37.38 -19.09 -5.49
CA PRO A 598 -38.57 -18.24 -5.65
C PRO A 598 -38.48 -16.92 -4.86
N VAL A 599 -37.89 -16.93 -3.66
CA VAL A 599 -37.71 -15.71 -2.84
C VAL A 599 -36.63 -14.78 -3.43
N GLY A 600 -35.56 -15.36 -3.98
CA GLY A 600 -34.50 -14.59 -4.64
C GLY A 600 -34.91 -14.03 -6.01
N GLN A 601 -35.78 -14.74 -6.72
CA GLN A 601 -36.35 -14.31 -7.99
C GLN A 601 -37.37 -13.19 -7.78
N GLU A 602 -38.22 -13.25 -6.75
CA GLU A 602 -39.08 -12.13 -6.36
C GLU A 602 -38.27 -10.89 -5.94
N ALA A 603 -37.18 -11.06 -5.19
CA ALA A 603 -36.31 -9.94 -4.80
C ALA A 603 -35.55 -9.33 -6.00
N LEU A 604 -35.08 -10.17 -6.93
CA LEU A 604 -34.42 -9.73 -8.16
C LEU A 604 -35.41 -9.10 -9.13
N GLU A 605 -36.62 -9.65 -9.26
CA GLU A 605 -37.72 -9.08 -10.04
C GLU A 605 -38.19 -7.77 -9.40
N CYS A 606 -38.25 -7.63 -8.08
CA CYS A 606 -38.50 -6.35 -7.40
C CYS A 606 -37.37 -5.33 -7.65
N GLN A 607 -36.10 -5.75 -7.71
CA GLN A 607 -34.98 -4.88 -8.08
C GLN A 607 -35.00 -4.48 -9.57
N ILE A 608 -35.35 -5.40 -10.46
CA ILE A 608 -35.51 -5.13 -11.88
C ILE A 608 -36.74 -4.25 -12.11
N LEU A 609 -37.87 -4.52 -11.46
CA LEU A 609 -39.09 -3.73 -11.52
C LEU A 609 -38.87 -2.34 -10.94
N SER A 610 -38.14 -2.18 -9.82
CA SER A 610 -37.81 -0.84 -9.29
C SER A 610 -36.85 -0.06 -10.20
N THR A 611 -35.86 -0.71 -10.80
CA THR A 611 -34.96 -0.05 -11.76
C THR A 611 -35.65 0.27 -13.08
N VAL A 612 -36.57 -0.57 -13.54
CA VAL A 612 -37.43 -0.34 -14.72
C VAL A 612 -38.52 0.70 -14.42
N HIS A 613 -39.12 0.72 -13.23
CA HIS A 613 -40.05 1.78 -12.81
C HIS A 613 -39.35 3.12 -12.72
N VAL A 614 -38.12 3.21 -12.17
CA VAL A 614 -37.34 4.46 -12.18
C VAL A 614 -37.02 4.91 -13.61
N ARG A 615 -36.84 3.97 -14.56
CA ARG A 615 -36.61 4.27 -15.97
C ARG A 615 -37.90 4.72 -16.69
N ASN A 616 -39.03 4.07 -16.42
CA ASN A 616 -40.33 4.33 -17.05
C ASN A 616 -41.03 5.57 -16.46
N ARG A 617 -40.89 5.84 -15.15
CA ARG A 617 -41.39 7.08 -14.54
C ARG A 617 -40.69 8.31 -15.11
N LYS A 618 -39.42 8.18 -15.53
CA LYS A 618 -38.68 9.24 -16.22
C LYS A 618 -39.12 9.41 -17.68
N GLN A 619 -39.46 8.33 -18.39
CA GLN A 619 -40.03 8.42 -19.74
C GLN A 619 -41.47 8.94 -19.76
N CYS A 620 -42.30 8.62 -18.75
CA CYS A 620 -43.67 9.16 -18.66
C CYS A 620 -43.71 10.65 -18.29
N VAL A 621 -42.70 11.17 -17.59
CA VAL A 621 -42.58 12.62 -17.34
C VAL A 621 -42.09 13.35 -18.60
N GLN A 622 -41.25 12.72 -19.44
CA GLN A 622 -40.85 13.27 -20.74
C GLN A 622 -41.95 13.28 -21.82
N ASN A 623 -43.02 12.50 -21.67
CA ASN A 623 -44.15 12.47 -22.61
C ASN A 623 -45.35 13.34 -22.16
N LYS A 624 -45.21 14.09 -21.07
CA LYS A 624 -46.26 14.97 -20.52
C LYS A 624 -45.85 16.45 -20.41
N GLU A 625 -44.69 16.82 -20.97
CA GLU A 625 -44.27 18.22 -21.18
C GLU A 625 -44.22 18.54 -22.66
#